data_AF-A0A8B3XRW8-F1
#
_entry.id   AF-A0A8B3XRW8-F1
#
_cell.length_a   1.000
_cell.length_b   1.000
_cell.length_c   1.000
_cell.angle_alpha   90.00
_cell.angle_beta   90.00
_cell.angle_gamma   90.00
#
_symmetry.space_group_name_H-M   'P 1'
#
loop_
_entity.id
_entity.type
_entity.pdbx_description
1 polymer ?
#
loop_
_entity_poly.entity_id
_entity_poly.type
_entity_poly.pdbx_seq_one_letter_code
_entity_poly.pdbx_strand_id
1 'polypeptide(L)'
;MAAAGPVIRLARARQSIRKRKTKMPLPAPLLDTQRASTDDLPVDQRVAFWEQYNASTLVGLKCSSFCETGFSAQEDNLSLDRLRVAHIVGNQHVIERDGSMIRSVPKESVFVSLVMGSASFFFQNGNCHLLEPGEMMVYRTDKPYLFGFSGSMHKFIFDIPQDVFASRCLRRFDNAVKISAHTGTQRLLVRTLSQRTGGFFEQPLSQAADSYQDDALELLGTLIAGQMGNRRINALSASYLLAAKQCILEQLADPTLSCERVAIQTGVSTRHLARLFALEDTQPHRFILEKRLQGAFRLLSQPQGGGLDIAEVAYRQGFTSQAHFAKVFKAHYGRTPSDVRAASAGAVASVTCIGRSA
;
A
#
# COMPACT_ATOMS: atom_id res chain seq x y z
N MET A 1 14.47 -67.99 62.17
CA MET A 1 14.20 -66.55 62.35
C MET A 1 14.66 -65.82 61.11
N ALA A 2 13.74 -65.13 60.44
CA ALA A 2 13.93 -64.50 59.14
C ALA A 2 14.03 -62.96 59.24
N ALA A 3 14.90 -62.41 58.38
CA ALA A 3 14.91 -61.14 57.65
C ALA A 3 14.22 -59.86 58.18
N ALA A 4 14.95 -58.74 58.08
CA ALA A 4 14.41 -57.42 57.79
C ALA A 4 15.39 -56.62 56.91
N GLY A 5 15.00 -56.33 55.67
CA GLY A 5 15.68 -55.41 54.75
C GLY A 5 14.86 -54.13 54.56
N PRO A 6 15.45 -53.00 54.13
CA PRO A 6 14.77 -51.70 54.11
C PRO A 6 13.97 -51.45 52.83
N VAL A 7 12.84 -50.77 53.00
CA VAL A 7 11.85 -50.41 51.98
C VAL A 7 12.30 -49.18 51.18
N ILE A 8 12.37 -49.32 49.86
CA ILE A 8 12.63 -48.25 48.88
C ILE A 8 11.32 -47.49 48.59
N ARG A 9 11.28 -46.17 48.84
CA ARG A 9 10.19 -45.27 48.41
C ARG A 9 10.56 -44.60 47.08
N LEU A 10 9.88 -44.95 46.00
CA LEU A 10 9.94 -44.24 44.71
C LEU A 10 9.24 -42.87 44.80
N ALA A 11 10.01 -41.79 44.66
CA ALA A 11 9.48 -40.45 44.45
C ALA A 11 9.14 -40.23 42.96
N ARG A 12 7.86 -40.01 42.65
CA ARG A 12 7.40 -39.61 41.31
C ARG A 12 7.78 -38.14 41.05
N ALA A 13 8.71 -37.91 40.12
CA ALA A 13 9.02 -36.59 39.59
C ALA A 13 7.82 -36.03 38.80
N ARG A 14 7.19 -34.96 39.28
CA ARG A 14 6.24 -34.16 38.50
C ARG A 14 7.03 -33.20 37.62
N GLN A 15 7.23 -33.56 36.35
CA GLN A 15 7.69 -32.61 35.33
C GLN A 15 6.58 -31.59 35.07
N SER A 16 6.82 -30.36 35.51
CA SER A 16 6.01 -29.18 35.18
C SER A 16 6.25 -28.80 33.72
N ILE A 17 5.33 -29.18 32.83
CA ILE A 17 5.30 -28.69 31.46
C ILE A 17 4.89 -27.21 31.51
N ARG A 18 5.87 -26.30 31.49
CA ARG A 18 5.65 -24.88 31.23
C ARG A 18 5.07 -24.73 29.83
N LYS A 19 3.75 -24.58 29.73
CA LYS A 19 3.07 -24.14 28.50
C LYS A 19 3.67 -22.78 28.09
N ARG A 20 4.48 -22.75 27.02
CA ARG A 20 4.82 -21.51 26.31
C ARG A 20 3.51 -20.93 25.80
N LYS A 21 2.96 -19.92 26.48
CA LYS A 21 1.92 -19.06 25.92
C LYS A 21 2.53 -18.36 24.71
N THR A 22 2.20 -18.82 23.51
CA THR A 22 2.36 -18.04 22.29
C THR A 22 1.52 -16.78 22.46
N LYS A 23 2.18 -15.70 22.89
CA LYS A 23 1.58 -14.38 22.95
C LYS A 23 1.17 -14.04 21.52
N MET A 24 -0.13 -13.88 21.26
CA MET A 24 -0.58 -13.31 19.99
C MET A 24 0.19 -11.99 19.80
N PRO A 25 0.85 -11.77 18.65
CA PRO A 25 1.53 -10.52 18.42
C PRO A 25 0.51 -9.40 18.62
N LEU A 26 0.85 -8.43 19.47
CA LEU A 26 0.08 -7.20 19.59
C LEU A 26 -0.07 -6.61 18.19
N PRO A 27 -1.25 -6.07 17.82
CA PRO A 27 -1.39 -5.38 16.54
C PRO A 27 -0.28 -4.34 16.44
N ALA A 28 0.46 -4.36 15.33
CA ALA A 28 1.59 -3.46 15.13
C ALA A 28 1.10 -2.01 15.26
N PRO A 29 1.88 -1.12 15.90
CA PRO A 29 1.44 0.25 16.12
C PRO A 29 1.23 0.95 14.77
N LEU A 30 0.13 1.69 14.67
CA LEU A 30 -0.16 2.56 13.53
C LEU A 30 0.72 3.81 13.61
N LEU A 31 1.14 4.31 12.46
CA LEU A 31 1.82 5.59 12.35
C LEU A 31 0.84 6.73 12.62
N ASP A 32 1.34 7.78 13.27
CA ASP A 32 0.55 8.98 13.51
C ASP A 32 0.30 9.71 12.18
N THR A 33 -0.96 10.10 11.97
CA THR A 33 -1.41 10.77 10.74
C THR A 33 -1.98 12.13 11.13
N GLN A 34 -1.32 13.20 10.70
CA GLN A 34 -1.80 14.56 10.97
C GLN A 34 -2.93 14.88 9.99
N ARG A 35 -4.09 15.29 10.52
CA ARG A 35 -5.28 15.54 9.70
C ARG A 35 -5.76 16.97 9.84
N ALA A 36 -6.27 17.53 8.75
CA ALA A 36 -7.01 18.78 8.73
C ALA A 36 -8.21 18.69 7.80
N SER A 37 -9.28 19.38 8.16
CA SER A 37 -10.49 19.55 7.34
C SER A 37 -11.01 20.98 7.52
N THR A 38 -11.49 21.57 6.44
CA THR A 38 -12.19 22.86 6.48
C THR A 38 -13.70 22.74 6.64
N ASP A 39 -14.25 21.53 6.55
CA ASP A 39 -15.70 21.35 6.41
C ASP A 39 -16.49 21.83 7.62
N ASP A 40 -15.90 21.72 8.81
CA ASP A 40 -16.50 22.15 10.08
C ASP A 40 -16.26 23.64 10.40
N LEU A 41 -15.59 24.39 9.51
CA LEU A 41 -15.29 25.81 9.72
C LEU A 41 -16.28 26.72 8.97
N PRO A 42 -16.56 27.93 9.52
CA PRO A 42 -17.25 28.98 8.80
C PRO A 42 -16.55 29.31 7.47
N VAL A 43 -17.32 29.52 6.39
CA VAL A 43 -16.81 29.66 5.01
C VAL A 43 -15.72 30.74 4.88
N ASP A 44 -15.89 31.86 5.58
CA ASP A 44 -14.98 33.01 5.60
C ASP A 44 -13.63 32.72 6.28
N GLN A 45 -13.55 31.67 7.11
CA GLN A 45 -12.34 31.28 7.83
C GLN A 45 -11.56 30.16 7.13
N ARG A 46 -12.18 29.43 6.20
CA ARG A 46 -11.63 28.20 5.62
C ARG A 46 -10.30 28.39 4.92
N VAL A 47 -10.18 29.44 4.10
CA VAL A 47 -8.93 29.72 3.35
C VAL A 47 -7.80 30.08 4.30
N ALA A 48 -8.03 31.01 5.23
CA ALA A 48 -7.01 31.45 6.19
C ALA A 48 -6.52 30.29 7.08
N PHE A 49 -7.44 29.46 7.57
CA PHE A 49 -7.09 28.25 8.31
C PHE A 49 -6.24 27.30 7.47
N TRP A 50 -6.65 27.05 6.22
CA TRP A 50 -5.98 26.10 5.34
C TRP A 50 -4.55 26.52 5.00
N GLU A 51 -4.35 27.80 4.68
CA GLU A 51 -3.04 28.39 4.39
C GLU A 51 -2.12 28.33 5.62
N GLN A 52 -2.64 28.65 6.81
CA GLN A 52 -1.88 28.57 8.06
C GLN A 52 -1.49 27.13 8.40
N TYR A 53 -2.42 26.18 8.28
CA TYR A 53 -2.14 24.76 8.49
C TYR A 53 -1.02 24.29 7.56
N ASN A 54 -1.18 24.49 6.24
CA ASN A 54 -0.22 24.03 5.23
C ASN A 54 1.17 24.66 5.42
N ALA A 55 1.25 25.94 5.79
CA ALA A 55 2.52 26.60 6.10
C ALA A 55 3.28 25.92 7.26
N SER A 56 2.58 25.29 8.21
CA SER A 56 3.18 24.61 9.36
C SER A 56 3.46 23.12 9.13
N THR A 57 2.68 22.45 8.28
CA THR A 57 2.72 20.98 8.15
C THR A 57 3.31 20.51 6.83
N LEU A 58 3.09 21.22 5.72
CA LEU A 58 3.47 20.76 4.38
C LEU A 58 4.34 21.77 3.63
N VAL A 59 3.77 22.90 3.21
CA VAL A 59 4.42 23.96 2.45
C VAL A 59 3.62 25.27 2.56
N GLY A 60 4.31 26.42 2.60
CA GLY A 60 3.65 27.72 2.50
C GLY A 60 3.00 27.93 1.12
N LEU A 61 1.71 28.24 1.10
CA LEU A 61 0.91 28.42 -0.11
C LEU A 61 -0.22 29.44 0.12
N LYS A 62 -0.84 29.90 -0.97
CA LYS A 62 -2.12 30.60 -0.98
C LYS A 62 -3.15 29.81 -1.79
N CYS A 63 -4.41 29.94 -1.41
CA CYS A 63 -5.55 29.37 -2.13
C CYS A 63 -6.48 30.46 -2.63
N SER A 64 -6.91 30.35 -3.88
CA SER A 64 -7.98 31.18 -4.46
C SER A 64 -9.10 30.27 -4.96
N SER A 65 -10.31 30.46 -4.45
CA SER A 65 -11.50 29.72 -4.89
C SER A 65 -12.58 30.67 -5.36
N PHE A 66 -13.26 30.28 -6.44
CA PHE A 66 -14.45 30.94 -6.97
C PHE A 66 -15.70 30.08 -6.76
N CYS A 67 -15.64 29.07 -5.89
CA CYS A 67 -16.77 28.20 -5.60
C CYS A 67 -17.82 28.96 -4.77
N GLU A 68 -19.06 29.00 -5.24
CA GLU A 68 -20.17 29.69 -4.56
C GLU A 68 -20.44 29.14 -3.15
N THR A 69 -20.20 27.84 -2.94
CA THR A 69 -20.37 27.17 -1.64
C THR A 69 -19.16 27.33 -0.72
N GLY A 70 -18.14 28.08 -1.15
CA GLY A 70 -16.91 28.32 -0.42
C GLY A 70 -15.81 27.28 -0.68
N PHE A 71 -14.60 27.56 -0.18
CA PHE A 71 -13.49 26.62 -0.22
C PHE A 71 -13.80 25.37 0.63
N SER A 72 -13.44 24.18 0.16
CA SER A 72 -13.47 22.95 0.94
C SER A 72 -12.25 22.10 0.61
N ALA A 73 -11.51 21.69 1.64
CA ALA A 73 -10.38 20.78 1.53
C ALA A 73 -10.19 19.96 2.80
N GLN A 74 -9.65 18.76 2.62
CA GLN A 74 -9.19 17.86 3.68
C GLN A 74 -7.82 17.30 3.31
N GLU A 75 -6.98 17.09 4.31
CA GLU A 75 -5.61 16.61 4.13
C GLU A 75 -5.21 15.66 5.26
N ASP A 76 -4.68 14.50 4.87
CA ASP A 76 -4.05 13.54 5.75
C ASP A 76 -2.55 13.50 5.42
N ASN A 77 -1.71 13.82 6.41
CA ASN A 77 -0.25 13.86 6.31
C ASN A 77 0.37 12.71 7.08
N LEU A 78 1.09 11.85 6.35
CA LEU A 78 1.82 10.72 6.90
C LEU A 78 3.32 10.96 6.70
N SER A 79 4.04 11.15 7.81
CA SER A 79 5.49 11.37 7.79
C SER A 79 6.23 10.04 7.98
N LEU A 80 7.16 9.76 7.07
CA LEU A 80 8.04 8.60 7.11
C LEU A 80 9.50 9.07 7.08
N ASP A 81 10.44 8.15 7.35
CA ASP A 81 11.86 8.48 7.49
C ASP A 81 12.50 9.14 6.25
N ARG A 82 12.09 8.75 5.04
CA ARG A 82 12.69 9.19 3.77
C ARG A 82 11.78 10.06 2.91
N LEU A 83 10.48 10.04 3.16
CA LEU A 83 9.50 10.85 2.44
C LEU A 83 8.25 11.07 3.28
N ARG A 84 7.51 12.13 2.98
CA ARG A 84 6.15 12.33 3.49
C ARG A 84 5.15 12.07 2.37
N VAL A 85 3.99 11.51 2.71
CA VAL A 85 2.86 11.39 1.79
C VAL A 85 1.71 12.21 2.33
N ALA A 86 1.17 13.11 1.51
CA ALA A 86 -0.07 13.83 1.79
C ALA A 86 -1.18 13.29 0.89
N HIS A 87 -2.31 12.92 1.46
CA HIS A 87 -3.55 12.65 0.73
C HIS A 87 -4.44 13.88 0.85
N ILE A 88 -4.79 14.49 -0.27
CA ILE A 88 -5.52 15.76 -0.27
C ILE A 88 -6.76 15.64 -1.15
N VAL A 89 -7.91 15.97 -0.59
CA VAL A 89 -9.19 16.09 -1.27
C VAL A 89 -9.73 17.51 -1.10
N GLY A 90 -10.48 18.00 -2.07
CA GLY A 90 -11.12 19.32 -1.99
C GLY A 90 -11.95 19.64 -3.22
N ASN A 91 -12.52 20.84 -3.24
CA ASN A 91 -13.24 21.35 -4.41
C ASN A 91 -12.32 22.14 -5.36
N GLN A 92 -12.90 22.79 -6.37
CA GLN A 92 -12.17 23.58 -7.35
C GLN A 92 -11.54 24.84 -6.73
N HIS A 93 -10.24 25.00 -6.93
CA HIS A 93 -9.47 26.18 -6.52
C HIS A 93 -8.11 26.20 -7.22
N VAL A 94 -7.41 27.31 -7.04
CA VAL A 94 -6.02 27.50 -7.47
C VAL A 94 -5.14 27.60 -6.24
N ILE A 95 -4.03 26.87 -6.26
CA ILE A 95 -2.95 26.93 -5.29
C ILE A 95 -1.82 27.75 -5.89
N GLU A 96 -1.30 28.72 -5.14
CA GLU A 96 -0.14 29.52 -5.51
C GLU A 96 0.96 29.37 -4.46
N ARG A 97 2.20 29.21 -4.93
CA ARG A 97 3.39 29.40 -4.11
C ARG A 97 4.29 30.40 -4.82
N ASP A 98 4.42 31.59 -4.25
CA ASP A 98 5.23 32.67 -4.80
C ASP A 98 6.61 32.77 -4.13
N GLY A 99 7.45 33.68 -4.63
CA GLY A 99 8.79 33.89 -4.08
C GLY A 99 8.81 34.41 -2.64
N SER A 100 7.77 35.13 -2.19
CA SER A 100 7.68 35.59 -0.79
C SER A 100 7.42 34.43 0.16
N MET A 101 6.53 33.51 -0.20
CA MET A 101 6.23 32.30 0.57
C MET A 101 7.40 31.33 0.61
N ILE A 102 8.18 31.25 -0.47
CA ILE A 102 9.41 30.45 -0.50
C ILE A 102 10.44 30.99 0.50
N ARG A 103 10.56 32.31 0.63
CA ARG A 103 11.49 32.93 1.59
C ARG A 103 11.02 32.81 3.03
N SER A 104 9.72 32.98 3.29
CA SER A 104 9.17 32.93 4.67
C SER A 104 9.03 31.50 5.19
N VAL A 105 8.69 30.55 4.33
CA VAL A 105 8.58 29.13 4.65
C VAL A 105 9.41 28.32 3.65
N PRO A 106 10.75 28.27 3.83
CA PRO A 106 11.64 27.50 2.97
C PRO A 106 11.31 26.02 2.99
N LYS A 107 11.45 25.37 1.84
CA LYS A 107 11.24 23.93 1.70
C LYS A 107 12.11 23.38 0.60
N GLU A 108 13.05 22.52 0.98
CA GLU A 108 14.01 21.88 0.08
C GLU A 108 13.56 20.47 -0.32
N SER A 109 12.38 20.40 -0.94
CA SER A 109 11.79 19.14 -1.41
C SER A 109 11.52 19.16 -2.92
N VAL A 110 11.38 17.97 -3.47
CA VAL A 110 10.70 17.74 -4.73
C VAL A 110 9.33 17.14 -4.43
N PHE A 111 8.28 17.78 -4.95
CA PHE A 111 6.93 17.24 -4.91
C PHE A 111 6.68 16.39 -6.14
N VAL A 112 6.20 15.18 -5.93
CA VAL A 112 5.51 14.40 -6.96
C VAL A 112 4.03 14.38 -6.63
N SER A 113 3.23 15.12 -7.40
CA SER A 113 1.78 15.18 -7.24
C SER A 113 1.10 14.24 -8.22
N LEU A 114 0.47 13.17 -7.71
CA LEU A 114 -0.37 12.25 -8.49
C LEU A 114 -1.82 12.74 -8.46
N VAL A 115 -2.33 13.15 -9.62
CA VAL A 115 -3.71 13.64 -9.78
C VAL A 115 -4.65 12.45 -9.94
N MET A 116 -5.70 12.38 -9.13
CA MET A 116 -6.73 11.32 -9.18
C MET A 116 -8.13 11.88 -9.40
N GLY A 117 -8.34 13.17 -9.12
CA GLY A 117 -9.59 13.89 -9.30
C GLY A 117 -9.75 14.45 -10.70
N SER A 118 -10.34 15.64 -10.79
CA SER A 118 -10.63 16.32 -12.04
C SER A 118 -9.36 16.79 -12.77
N ALA A 119 -9.50 17.17 -14.04
CA ALA A 119 -8.42 17.78 -14.82
C ALA A 119 -7.86 19.03 -14.10
N SER A 120 -6.58 19.29 -14.32
CA SER A 120 -5.85 20.36 -13.65
C SER A 120 -4.79 20.98 -14.54
N PHE A 121 -4.28 22.13 -14.14
CA PHE A 121 -3.13 22.76 -14.78
C PHE A 121 -2.04 23.04 -13.75
N PHE A 122 -0.80 22.95 -14.19
CA PHE A 122 0.38 23.30 -13.41
C PHE A 122 1.22 24.30 -14.18
N PHE A 123 1.64 25.39 -13.53
CA PHE A 123 2.49 26.42 -14.12
C PHE A 123 3.74 26.64 -13.28
N GLN A 124 4.92 26.55 -13.91
CA GLN A 124 6.21 26.86 -13.29
C GLN A 124 7.22 27.25 -14.39
N ASN A 125 8.08 28.25 -14.12
CA ASN A 125 9.11 28.72 -15.05
C ASN A 125 8.60 29.03 -16.48
N GLY A 126 7.40 29.62 -16.61
CA GLY A 126 6.82 29.97 -17.90
C GLY A 126 6.19 28.80 -18.68
N ASN A 127 6.24 27.58 -18.14
CA ASN A 127 5.62 26.40 -18.76
C ASN A 127 4.29 26.10 -18.10
N CYS A 128 3.26 25.82 -18.90
CA CYS A 128 1.96 25.34 -18.44
C CYS A 128 1.75 23.90 -18.89
N HIS A 129 1.43 23.02 -17.94
CA HIS A 129 1.13 21.62 -18.20
C HIS A 129 -0.31 21.33 -17.79
N LEU A 130 -1.08 20.73 -18.71
CA LEU A 130 -2.38 20.15 -18.38
C LEU A 130 -2.19 18.71 -17.89
N LEU A 131 -2.93 18.35 -16.84
CA LEU A 131 -2.92 17.04 -16.22
C LEU A 131 -4.32 16.44 -16.21
N GLU A 132 -4.39 15.19 -16.65
CA GLU A 132 -5.57 14.32 -16.52
C GLU A 132 -5.48 13.44 -15.27
N PRO A 133 -6.61 12.88 -14.78
CA PRO A 133 -6.57 11.87 -13.73
C PRO A 133 -5.64 10.70 -14.11
N GLY A 134 -4.76 10.31 -13.18
CA GLY A 134 -3.71 9.33 -13.37
C GLY A 134 -2.38 9.89 -13.89
N GLU A 135 -2.26 11.20 -14.15
CA GLU A 135 -0.99 11.83 -14.48
C GLU A 135 -0.31 12.42 -13.23
N MET A 136 1.02 12.58 -13.30
CA MET A 136 1.80 13.17 -12.21
C MET A 136 2.54 14.42 -12.65
N MET A 137 2.67 15.37 -11.73
CA MET A 137 3.60 16.48 -11.85
C MET A 137 4.75 16.32 -10.86
N VAL A 138 5.98 16.39 -11.36
CA VAL A 138 7.19 16.48 -10.55
C VAL A 138 7.67 17.93 -10.59
N TYR A 139 7.90 18.57 -9.45
CA TYR A 139 8.34 19.98 -9.37
C TYR A 139 9.07 20.27 -8.07
N ARG A 140 9.96 21.27 -8.10
CA ARG A 140 10.68 21.71 -6.91
C ARG A 140 9.84 22.69 -6.11
N THR A 141 9.92 22.61 -4.78
CA THR A 141 9.19 23.51 -3.87
C THR A 141 9.93 24.83 -3.59
N ASP A 142 11.17 24.95 -4.03
CA ASP A 142 11.99 26.18 -3.97
C ASP A 142 11.84 27.05 -5.23
N LYS A 143 10.90 26.69 -6.12
CA LYS A 143 10.53 27.45 -7.32
C LYS A 143 9.06 27.87 -7.23
N PRO A 144 8.70 29.11 -7.66
CA PRO A 144 7.31 29.52 -7.69
C PRO A 144 6.47 28.63 -8.60
N TYR A 145 5.20 28.40 -8.24
CA TYR A 145 4.26 27.68 -9.10
C TYR A 145 2.80 28.07 -8.86
N LEU A 146 1.98 27.78 -9.86
CA LEU A 146 0.52 27.71 -9.74
C LEU A 146 0.06 26.28 -10.02
N PHE A 147 -0.94 25.82 -9.27
CA PHE A 147 -1.59 24.54 -9.50
C PHE A 147 -3.11 24.72 -9.35
N GLY A 148 -3.84 24.71 -10.47
CA GLY A 148 -5.29 24.91 -10.47
C GLY A 148 -6.06 23.65 -10.85
N PHE A 149 -7.21 23.48 -10.21
CA PHE A 149 -8.11 22.34 -10.40
C PHE A 149 -9.45 22.83 -10.94
N SER A 150 -9.92 22.27 -12.05
CA SER A 150 -11.17 22.69 -12.70
C SER A 150 -12.43 22.08 -12.08
N GLY A 151 -12.27 21.10 -11.19
CA GLY A 151 -13.35 20.41 -10.49
C GLY A 151 -12.87 19.89 -9.13
N SER A 152 -13.44 18.78 -8.66
CA SER A 152 -13.00 18.16 -7.41
C SER A 152 -11.51 17.81 -7.46
N MET A 153 -10.76 18.37 -6.50
CA MET A 153 -9.37 18.04 -6.28
C MET A 153 -9.29 16.72 -5.51
N HIS A 154 -8.50 15.79 -6.01
CA HIS A 154 -8.10 14.59 -5.30
C HIS A 154 -6.71 14.21 -5.77
N LYS A 155 -5.74 14.20 -4.85
CA LYS A 155 -4.34 13.91 -5.19
C LYS A 155 -3.59 13.28 -4.03
N PHE A 156 -2.52 12.57 -4.37
CA PHE A 156 -1.43 12.28 -3.43
C PHE A 156 -0.24 13.19 -3.74
N ILE A 157 0.42 13.71 -2.72
CA ILE A 157 1.72 14.37 -2.85
C ILE A 157 2.75 13.50 -2.14
N PHE A 158 3.77 13.08 -2.90
CA PHE A 158 5.01 12.54 -2.33
C PHE A 158 5.98 13.71 -2.14
N ASP A 159 6.15 14.12 -0.90
CA ASP A 159 7.09 15.15 -0.45
C ASP A 159 8.43 14.48 -0.15
N ILE A 160 9.39 14.64 -1.07
CA ILE A 160 10.67 13.93 -1.05
C ILE A 160 11.80 14.95 -0.87
N PRO A 161 12.66 14.84 0.16
CA PRO A 161 13.86 15.66 0.29
C PRO A 161 14.72 15.63 -0.98
N GLN A 162 15.30 16.77 -1.38
CA GLN A 162 16.01 16.89 -2.67
C GLN A 162 17.17 15.88 -2.83
N ASP A 163 17.88 15.56 -1.75
CA ASP A 163 18.98 14.58 -1.72
C ASP A 163 18.49 13.13 -1.91
N VAL A 164 17.39 12.78 -1.26
CA VAL A 164 16.69 11.49 -1.46
C VAL A 164 16.18 11.40 -2.90
N PHE A 165 15.55 12.45 -3.42
CA PHE A 165 15.07 12.48 -4.81
C PHE A 165 16.22 12.34 -5.81
N ALA A 166 17.34 13.05 -5.60
CA ALA A 166 18.49 12.99 -6.50
C ALA A 166 19.16 11.60 -6.54
N SER A 167 19.19 10.90 -5.39
CA SER A 167 19.77 9.56 -5.30
C SER A 167 18.84 8.46 -5.83
N ARG A 168 17.54 8.56 -5.57
CA ARG A 168 16.57 7.50 -5.90
C ARG A 168 15.89 7.68 -7.25
N CYS A 169 15.60 8.91 -7.64
CA CYS A 169 14.77 9.23 -8.80
C CYS A 169 15.58 9.84 -9.94
N LEU A 170 15.91 11.14 -9.84
CA LEU A 170 16.51 11.90 -10.92
C LEU A 170 17.52 12.92 -10.38
N ARG A 171 18.79 12.73 -10.74
CA ARG A 171 19.92 13.51 -10.19
C ARG A 171 19.93 14.99 -10.62
N ARG A 172 19.55 15.28 -11.87
CA ARG A 172 19.48 16.65 -12.41
C ARG A 172 18.05 16.96 -12.78
N PHE A 173 17.51 17.99 -12.16
CA PHE A 173 16.10 18.32 -12.22
C PHE A 173 15.93 19.84 -12.09
N ASP A 174 15.88 20.52 -13.24
CA ASP A 174 15.86 21.99 -13.32
C ASP A 174 14.47 22.55 -13.65
N ASN A 175 13.65 21.76 -14.35
CA ASN A 175 12.30 22.11 -14.74
C ASN A 175 11.31 21.06 -14.26
N ALA A 176 10.08 21.49 -14.00
CA ALA A 176 8.99 20.60 -13.69
C ALA A 176 8.78 19.58 -14.81
N VAL A 177 8.50 18.33 -14.45
CA VAL A 177 8.31 17.22 -15.39
C VAL A 177 6.91 16.65 -15.23
N LYS A 178 6.14 16.66 -16.32
CA LYS A 178 4.88 15.92 -16.39
C LYS A 178 5.19 14.46 -16.70
N ILE A 179 4.72 13.54 -15.86
CA ILE A 179 4.73 12.10 -16.12
C ILE A 179 3.35 11.71 -16.60
N SER A 180 3.26 11.41 -17.89
CA SER A 180 2.02 10.96 -18.50
C SER A 180 1.83 9.45 -18.36
N ALA A 181 0.57 9.01 -18.37
CA ALA A 181 0.21 7.60 -18.37
C ALA A 181 -0.18 7.09 -19.79
N HIS A 182 0.61 7.45 -20.81
CA HIS A 182 0.25 7.18 -22.21
C HIS A 182 0.48 5.73 -22.63
N THR A 183 1.47 5.05 -22.04
CA THR A 183 1.74 3.62 -22.32
C THR A 183 1.01 2.70 -21.33
N GLY A 184 0.68 1.47 -21.75
CA GLY A 184 0.07 0.47 -20.87
C GLY A 184 0.94 0.17 -19.62
N THR A 185 2.25 0.14 -19.81
CA THR A 185 3.25 0.08 -18.75
C THR A 185 3.13 1.22 -17.74
N GLN A 186 3.14 2.48 -18.20
CA GLN A 186 3.10 3.63 -17.29
C GLN A 186 1.78 3.65 -16.51
N ARG A 187 0.65 3.35 -17.16
CA ARG A 187 -0.65 3.22 -16.48
C ARG A 187 -0.62 2.18 -15.38
N LEU A 188 0.00 1.02 -15.63
CA LEU A 188 0.13 -0.03 -14.62
C LEU A 188 0.96 0.44 -13.42
N LEU A 189 2.12 1.06 -13.67
CA LEU A 189 3.01 1.52 -12.59
C LEU A 189 2.34 2.63 -11.76
N VAL A 190 1.66 3.59 -12.41
CA VAL A 190 0.84 4.61 -11.73
C VAL A 190 -0.25 3.97 -10.89
N ARG A 191 -1.02 3.03 -11.47
CA ARG A 191 -2.09 2.34 -10.75
C ARG A 191 -1.55 1.60 -9.53
N THR A 192 -0.43 0.90 -9.68
CA THR A 192 0.23 0.18 -8.58
C THR A 192 0.64 1.15 -7.48
N LEU A 193 1.25 2.28 -7.83
CA LEU A 193 1.63 3.33 -6.88
C LEU A 193 0.39 3.88 -6.15
N SER A 194 -0.66 4.24 -6.88
CA SER A 194 -1.91 4.77 -6.33
C SER A 194 -2.57 3.81 -5.34
N GLN A 195 -2.73 2.54 -5.72
CA GLN A 195 -3.39 1.54 -4.89
C GLN A 195 -2.61 1.19 -3.64
N ARG A 196 -1.28 1.04 -3.76
CA ARG A 196 -0.42 0.81 -2.60
C ARG A 196 -0.43 1.99 -1.65
N THR A 197 -0.42 3.21 -2.19
CA THR A 197 -0.52 4.43 -1.39
C THR A 197 -1.85 4.47 -0.66
N GLY A 198 -2.97 4.30 -1.35
CA GLY A 198 -4.30 4.26 -0.73
C GLY A 198 -4.42 3.18 0.36
N GLY A 199 -3.99 1.94 0.07
CA GLY A 199 -4.01 0.86 1.05
C GLY A 199 -3.10 1.10 2.26
N PHE A 200 -2.01 1.85 2.08
CA PHE A 200 -1.15 2.26 3.21
C PHE A 200 -1.83 3.32 4.08
N PHE A 201 -2.59 4.26 3.50
CA PHE A 201 -3.40 5.21 4.29
C PHE A 201 -4.54 4.53 5.06
N GLU A 202 -5.14 3.47 4.51
CA GLU A 202 -6.16 2.69 5.22
C GLU A 202 -5.58 1.94 6.43
N GLN A 203 -4.34 1.46 6.32
CA GLN A 203 -3.65 0.70 7.37
C GLN A 203 -2.17 1.07 7.49
N PRO A 204 -1.84 2.23 8.08
CA PRO A 204 -0.48 2.76 8.14
C PRO A 204 0.35 2.05 9.23
N LEU A 205 0.61 0.75 9.05
CA LEU A 205 1.35 -0.06 10.00
C LEU A 205 2.84 0.32 9.99
N SER A 206 3.38 0.68 11.14
CA SER A 206 4.80 1.02 11.32
C SER A 206 5.76 -0.03 10.74
N GLN A 207 5.48 -1.32 10.95
CA GLN A 207 6.28 -2.42 10.41
C GLN A 207 6.33 -2.50 8.87
N ALA A 208 5.37 -1.88 8.18
CA ALA A 208 5.30 -1.85 6.72
C ALA A 208 5.93 -0.58 6.13
N ALA A 209 6.24 0.42 6.97
CA ALA A 209 6.70 1.75 6.58
C ALA A 209 7.94 1.70 5.67
N ASP A 210 8.97 0.95 6.06
CA ASP A 210 10.22 0.87 5.30
C ASP A 210 10.00 0.28 3.92
N SER A 211 9.32 -0.87 3.86
CA SER A 211 9.01 -1.55 2.61
C SER A 211 8.15 -0.68 1.68
N TYR A 212 7.18 0.05 2.23
CA TYR A 212 6.34 0.96 1.47
C TYR A 212 7.15 2.11 0.86
N GLN A 213 8.03 2.74 1.65
CA GLN A 213 8.87 3.84 1.17
C GLN A 213 9.81 3.40 0.04
N ASP A 214 10.47 2.25 0.20
CA ASP A 214 11.37 1.73 -0.82
C ASP A 214 10.63 1.43 -2.12
N ASP A 215 9.48 0.75 -2.03
CA ASP A 215 8.62 0.43 -3.17
C ASP A 215 8.10 1.70 -3.86
N ALA A 216 7.65 2.70 -3.09
CA ALA A 216 7.14 3.96 -3.63
C ALA A 216 8.25 4.75 -4.36
N LEU A 217 9.43 4.90 -3.73
CA LEU A 217 10.58 5.58 -4.35
C LEU A 217 11.08 4.85 -5.59
N GLU A 218 11.05 3.52 -5.60
CA GLU A 218 11.44 2.73 -6.77
C GLU A 218 10.44 2.89 -7.93
N LEU A 219 9.13 2.83 -7.65
CA LEU A 219 8.08 3.07 -8.65
C LEU A 219 8.19 4.48 -9.23
N LEU A 220 8.32 5.50 -8.37
CA LEU A 220 8.50 6.89 -8.77
C LEU A 220 9.75 7.08 -9.62
N GLY A 221 10.89 6.54 -9.18
CA GLY A 221 12.13 6.59 -9.93
C GLY A 221 12.02 5.95 -11.32
N THR A 222 11.34 4.80 -11.42
CA THR A 222 11.09 4.12 -12.69
C THR A 222 10.15 4.92 -13.61
N LEU A 223 9.08 5.50 -13.05
CA LEU A 223 8.12 6.33 -13.79
C LEU A 223 8.81 7.58 -14.37
N ILE A 224 9.61 8.27 -13.55
CA ILE A 224 10.40 9.45 -13.96
C ILE A 224 11.43 9.07 -15.01
N ALA A 225 12.19 8.00 -14.77
CA ALA A 225 13.19 7.49 -15.71
C ALA A 225 12.59 7.12 -17.08
N GLY A 226 11.42 6.50 -17.09
CA GLY A 226 10.68 6.15 -18.30
C GLY A 226 10.27 7.37 -19.12
N GLN A 227 9.81 8.44 -18.45
CA GLN A 227 9.42 9.70 -19.09
C GLN A 227 10.63 10.45 -19.68
N MET A 228 11.79 10.39 -19.00
CA MET A 228 13.03 11.01 -19.45
C MET A 228 13.78 10.19 -20.53
N GLY A 229 13.25 9.04 -20.95
CA GLY A 229 13.93 8.12 -21.87
C GLY A 229 15.12 7.35 -21.27
N ASN A 230 15.43 7.56 -19.99
CA ASN A 230 16.58 6.98 -19.28
C ASN A 230 16.20 5.70 -18.51
N ARG A 231 15.89 4.62 -19.21
CA ARG A 231 15.43 3.36 -18.57
C ARG A 231 16.56 2.67 -17.80
N ARG A 232 16.44 2.60 -16.46
CA ARG A 232 17.28 1.71 -15.62
C ARG A 232 16.74 0.29 -15.67
N ILE A 233 17.46 -0.65 -16.29
CA ILE A 233 16.95 -2.02 -16.58
C ILE A 233 16.54 -2.78 -15.30
N ASN A 234 17.33 -2.71 -14.22
CA ASN A 234 17.07 -3.49 -13.01
C ASN A 234 15.91 -2.94 -12.15
N ALA A 235 15.87 -1.62 -11.91
CA ALA A 235 14.77 -0.97 -11.16
C ALA A 235 13.42 -1.09 -11.90
N LEU A 236 13.48 -1.08 -13.23
CA LEU A 236 12.32 -1.31 -14.07
C LEU A 236 11.76 -2.73 -13.89
N SER A 237 12.60 -3.75 -13.80
CA SER A 237 12.15 -5.13 -13.55
C SER A 237 11.52 -5.30 -12.18
N ALA A 238 12.10 -4.76 -11.10
CA ALA A 238 11.49 -4.82 -9.77
C ALA A 238 10.13 -4.09 -9.74
N SER A 239 10.05 -2.89 -10.34
CA SER A 239 8.79 -2.15 -10.47
C SER A 239 7.72 -2.94 -11.24
N TYR A 240 8.08 -3.62 -12.33
CA TYR A 240 7.15 -4.46 -13.07
C TYR A 240 6.72 -5.69 -12.28
N LEU A 241 7.64 -6.33 -11.56
CA LEU A 241 7.31 -7.48 -10.73
C LEU A 241 6.32 -7.08 -9.64
N LEU A 242 6.57 -5.95 -8.98
CA LEU A 242 5.69 -5.38 -7.96
C LEU A 242 4.29 -5.12 -8.53
N ALA A 243 4.22 -4.47 -9.69
CA ALA A 243 2.98 -4.17 -10.36
C ALA A 243 2.21 -5.42 -10.84
N ALA A 244 2.92 -6.43 -11.34
CA ALA A 244 2.33 -7.71 -11.71
C ALA A 244 1.77 -8.46 -10.50
N LYS A 245 2.48 -8.45 -9.36
CA LYS A 245 1.98 -9.02 -8.11
C LYS A 245 0.73 -8.29 -7.63
N GLN A 246 0.70 -6.97 -7.67
CA GLN A 246 -0.48 -6.18 -7.30
C GLN A 246 -1.69 -6.52 -8.19
N CYS A 247 -1.46 -6.58 -9.51
CA CYS A 247 -2.46 -6.98 -10.49
C CYS A 247 -3.05 -8.37 -10.20
N ILE A 248 -2.21 -9.32 -9.77
CA ILE A 248 -2.64 -10.67 -9.36
C ILE A 248 -3.47 -10.63 -8.09
N LEU A 249 -3.00 -9.92 -7.06
CA LEU A 249 -3.65 -9.89 -5.74
C LEU A 249 -5.08 -9.33 -5.81
N GLU A 250 -5.32 -8.33 -6.67
CA GLU A 250 -6.64 -7.71 -6.85
C GLU A 250 -7.66 -8.62 -7.54
N GLN A 251 -7.18 -9.55 -8.35
CA GLN A 251 -8.02 -10.46 -9.14
C GLN A 251 -7.94 -11.90 -8.61
N LEU A 252 -7.40 -12.10 -7.41
CA LEU A 252 -7.05 -13.42 -6.91
C LEU A 252 -8.27 -14.37 -6.81
N ALA A 253 -9.43 -13.80 -6.47
CA ALA A 253 -10.70 -14.49 -6.38
C ALA A 253 -11.36 -14.78 -7.74
N ASP A 254 -10.93 -14.12 -8.83
CA ASP A 254 -11.45 -14.41 -10.18
C ASP A 254 -10.88 -15.76 -10.65
N PRO A 255 -11.71 -16.81 -10.83
CA PRO A 255 -11.23 -18.12 -11.27
C PRO A 255 -10.64 -18.08 -12.68
N THR A 256 -10.96 -17.07 -13.48
CA THR A 256 -10.46 -16.90 -14.85
C THR A 256 -9.13 -16.14 -14.92
N LEU A 257 -8.54 -15.76 -13.77
CA LEU A 257 -7.21 -15.15 -13.72
C LEU A 257 -6.14 -16.12 -14.28
N SER A 258 -5.43 -15.70 -15.33
CA SER A 258 -4.35 -16.46 -15.96
C SER A 258 -3.07 -15.63 -16.11
N CYS A 259 -1.94 -16.29 -16.36
CA CYS A 259 -0.68 -15.60 -16.64
C CYS A 259 -0.76 -14.74 -17.92
N GLU A 260 -1.53 -15.15 -18.93
CA GLU A 260 -1.73 -14.33 -20.13
C GLU A 260 -2.53 -13.06 -19.80
N ARG A 261 -3.60 -13.17 -19.00
CA ARG A 261 -4.38 -12.00 -18.58
C ARG A 261 -3.53 -11.01 -17.79
N VAL A 262 -2.73 -11.50 -16.84
CA VAL A 262 -1.79 -10.64 -16.09
C VAL A 262 -0.81 -9.98 -17.04
N ALA A 263 -0.20 -10.71 -17.97
CA ALA A 263 0.74 -10.15 -18.95
C ALA A 263 0.10 -9.04 -19.80
N ILE A 264 -1.11 -9.28 -20.33
CA ILE A 264 -1.88 -8.31 -21.10
C ILE A 264 -2.18 -7.06 -20.27
N GLN A 265 -2.70 -7.22 -19.05
CA GLN A 265 -3.07 -6.12 -18.17
C GLN A 265 -1.86 -5.31 -17.69
N THR A 266 -0.71 -5.96 -17.57
CA THR A 266 0.55 -5.33 -17.14
C THR A 266 1.37 -4.77 -18.30
N GLY A 267 0.91 -4.96 -19.55
CA GLY A 267 1.58 -4.46 -20.74
C GLY A 267 2.95 -5.10 -21.01
N VAL A 268 3.17 -6.32 -20.51
CA VAL A 268 4.40 -7.10 -20.77
C VAL A 268 4.07 -8.41 -21.48
N SER A 269 5.05 -9.03 -22.14
CA SER A 269 4.86 -10.38 -22.69
C SER A 269 4.82 -11.42 -21.57
N THR A 270 4.15 -12.56 -21.81
CA THR A 270 4.14 -13.70 -20.88
C THR A 270 5.55 -14.20 -20.56
N ARG A 271 6.45 -14.19 -21.55
CA ARG A 271 7.87 -14.49 -21.37
C ARG A 271 8.56 -13.48 -20.44
N HIS A 272 8.27 -12.19 -20.60
CA HIS A 272 8.83 -11.18 -19.71
C HIS A 272 8.27 -11.34 -18.29
N LEU A 273 6.96 -11.55 -18.14
CA LEU A 273 6.32 -11.84 -16.86
C LEU A 273 6.98 -13.01 -16.13
N ALA A 274 7.21 -14.13 -16.83
CA ALA A 274 7.92 -15.28 -16.26
C ALA A 274 9.34 -14.93 -15.80
N ARG A 275 10.08 -14.13 -16.59
CA ARG A 275 11.43 -13.67 -16.23
C ARG A 275 11.42 -12.76 -15.00
N LEU A 276 10.39 -11.92 -14.83
CA LEU A 276 10.26 -11.06 -13.66
C LEU A 276 10.08 -11.88 -12.38
N PHE A 277 9.19 -12.87 -12.38
CA PHE A 277 8.97 -13.76 -11.23
C PHE A 277 10.18 -14.65 -10.92
N ALA A 278 10.96 -15.01 -11.94
CA ALA A 278 12.19 -15.76 -11.76
C ALA A 278 13.28 -14.98 -11.00
N LEU A 279 13.20 -13.64 -10.90
CA LEU A 279 14.09 -12.84 -10.05
C LEU A 279 13.91 -13.13 -8.55
N GLU A 280 12.78 -13.71 -8.16
CA GLU A 280 12.49 -14.17 -6.80
C GLU A 280 12.31 -15.70 -6.75
N ASP A 281 12.99 -16.42 -7.64
CA ASP A 281 13.00 -17.89 -7.69
C ASP A 281 11.59 -18.52 -7.78
N THR A 282 10.63 -17.82 -8.38
CA THR A 282 9.25 -18.28 -8.49
C THR A 282 8.72 -18.16 -9.93
N GLN A 283 7.47 -18.58 -10.13
CA GLN A 283 6.76 -18.50 -11.41
C GLN A 283 5.39 -17.85 -11.19
N PRO A 284 4.84 -17.09 -12.16
CA PRO A 284 3.61 -16.33 -11.94
C PRO A 284 2.43 -17.22 -11.51
N HIS A 285 2.27 -18.41 -12.13
CA HIS A 285 1.22 -19.36 -11.74
C HIS A 285 1.43 -19.95 -10.33
N ARG A 286 2.68 -20.16 -9.91
CA ARG A 286 3.00 -20.63 -8.55
C ARG A 286 2.64 -19.58 -7.53
N PHE A 287 2.98 -18.32 -7.81
CA PHE A 287 2.60 -17.20 -6.96
C PHE A 287 1.08 -17.06 -6.82
N ILE A 288 0.31 -17.15 -7.92
CA ILE A 288 -1.17 -17.15 -7.87
C ILE A 288 -1.67 -18.28 -6.97
N LEU A 289 -1.20 -19.52 -7.21
CA LEU A 289 -1.62 -20.69 -6.44
C LEU A 289 -1.29 -20.54 -4.95
N GLU A 290 -0.08 -20.11 -4.63
CA GLU A 290 0.38 -19.90 -3.25
C GLU A 290 -0.48 -18.85 -2.54
N LYS A 291 -0.78 -17.72 -3.18
CA LYS A 291 -1.62 -16.67 -2.58
C LYS A 291 -3.05 -17.14 -2.35
N ARG A 292 -3.65 -17.90 -3.29
CA ARG A 292 -4.96 -18.52 -3.10
C ARG A 292 -4.97 -19.52 -1.93
N LEU A 293 -3.92 -20.33 -1.82
CA LEU A 293 -3.76 -21.28 -0.72
C LEU A 293 -3.55 -20.61 0.64
N GLN A 294 -2.81 -19.51 0.70
CA GLN A 294 -2.61 -18.70 1.91
C GLN A 294 -3.93 -18.07 2.38
N GLY A 295 -4.73 -17.53 1.46
CA GLY A 295 -6.06 -16.99 1.79
C GLY A 295 -7.03 -18.08 2.26
N ALA A 296 -7.06 -19.24 1.60
CA ALA A 296 -7.85 -20.39 2.01
C ALA A 296 -7.46 -20.89 3.42
N PHE A 297 -6.16 -21.01 3.69
CA PHE A 297 -5.67 -21.43 5.00
C PHE A 297 -6.13 -20.48 6.11
N ARG A 298 -6.07 -19.17 5.85
CA ARG A 298 -6.54 -18.14 6.79
C ARG A 298 -8.03 -18.28 7.11
N LEU A 299 -8.87 -18.45 6.08
CA LEU A 299 -10.32 -18.65 6.25
C LEU A 299 -10.63 -19.94 7.04
N LEU A 300 -9.91 -21.02 6.77
CA LEU A 300 -10.08 -22.29 7.48
C LEU A 300 -9.57 -22.26 8.92
N SER A 301 -8.67 -21.33 9.24
CA SER A 301 -8.05 -21.19 10.56
C SER A 301 -8.84 -20.28 11.52
N GLN A 302 -9.86 -19.56 11.03
CA GLN A 302 -10.64 -18.63 11.83
C GLN A 302 -11.79 -19.35 12.57
N PRO A 303 -11.98 -19.13 13.89
CA PRO A 303 -13.11 -19.64 14.68
C PRO A 303 -14.49 -19.32 14.09
N GLN A 304 -14.63 -18.14 13.46
CA GLN A 304 -15.86 -17.69 12.81
C GLN A 304 -16.05 -18.21 11.38
N GLY A 305 -15.13 -19.03 10.85
CA GLY A 305 -15.28 -19.74 9.58
C GLY A 305 -16.35 -20.86 9.61
N GLY A 306 -17.08 -21.00 10.73
CA GLY A 306 -18.02 -22.08 11.01
C GLY A 306 -19.22 -22.21 10.06
N GLY A 307 -19.46 -21.23 9.18
CA GLY A 307 -20.57 -21.27 8.20
C GLY A 307 -20.19 -21.60 6.76
N LEU A 308 -18.91 -21.48 6.37
CA LEU A 308 -18.50 -21.72 4.97
C LEU A 308 -18.07 -23.16 4.82
N ASP A 309 -18.67 -23.96 3.93
CA ASP A 309 -18.15 -25.29 3.64
C ASP A 309 -16.78 -25.23 2.92
N ILE A 310 -16.13 -26.37 2.72
CA ILE A 310 -14.80 -26.42 2.10
C ILE A 310 -14.85 -26.02 0.62
N ALA A 311 -15.97 -26.27 -0.06
CA ALA A 311 -16.16 -25.91 -1.46
C ALA A 311 -16.27 -24.38 -1.60
N GLU A 312 -17.05 -23.74 -0.73
CA GLU A 312 -17.24 -22.29 -0.67
C GLU A 312 -15.92 -21.57 -0.37
N VAL A 313 -15.09 -22.09 0.53
CA VAL A 313 -13.73 -21.56 0.73
C VAL A 313 -12.90 -21.69 -0.55
N ALA A 314 -12.99 -22.80 -1.27
CA ALA A 314 -12.28 -22.98 -2.53
C ALA A 314 -12.73 -21.95 -3.59
N TYR A 315 -14.04 -21.80 -3.78
CA TYR A 315 -14.61 -20.87 -4.76
C TYR A 315 -14.28 -19.41 -4.44
N ARG A 316 -14.38 -19.00 -3.17
CA ARG A 316 -13.99 -17.64 -2.73
C ARG A 316 -12.53 -17.31 -2.98
N GLN A 317 -11.67 -18.32 -3.06
CA GLN A 317 -10.25 -18.16 -3.35
C GLN A 317 -9.94 -18.42 -4.84
N GLY A 318 -10.94 -18.44 -5.71
CA GLY A 318 -10.76 -18.54 -7.17
C GLY A 318 -10.42 -19.95 -7.67
N PHE A 319 -10.66 -21.00 -6.89
CA PHE A 319 -10.59 -22.38 -7.40
C PHE A 319 -11.90 -22.75 -8.12
N THR A 320 -11.80 -23.44 -9.25
CA THR A 320 -12.96 -23.92 -10.02
C THR A 320 -13.47 -25.29 -9.56
N SER A 321 -12.71 -26.02 -8.75
CA SER A 321 -13.17 -27.29 -8.17
C SER A 321 -12.59 -27.56 -6.78
N GLN A 322 -13.45 -28.06 -5.89
CA GLN A 322 -13.07 -28.48 -4.54
C GLN A 322 -12.05 -29.63 -4.55
N ALA A 323 -12.19 -30.58 -5.48
CA ALA A 323 -11.27 -31.73 -5.59
C ALA A 323 -9.85 -31.30 -5.93
N HIS A 324 -9.69 -30.40 -6.92
CA HIS A 324 -8.38 -29.83 -7.26
C HIS A 324 -7.81 -29.05 -6.07
N PHE A 325 -8.61 -28.17 -5.47
CA PHE A 325 -8.24 -27.41 -4.27
C PHE A 325 -7.72 -28.31 -3.14
N ALA A 326 -8.47 -29.35 -2.74
CA ALA A 326 -8.09 -30.23 -1.65
C ALA A 326 -6.77 -30.96 -1.92
N LYS A 327 -6.56 -31.40 -3.18
CA LYS A 327 -5.32 -32.07 -3.60
C LYS A 327 -4.11 -31.13 -3.49
N VAL A 328 -4.19 -29.94 -4.06
CA VAL A 328 -3.06 -28.99 -4.03
C VAL A 328 -2.83 -28.39 -2.64
N PHE A 329 -3.89 -28.19 -1.85
CA PHE A 329 -3.79 -27.75 -0.47
C PHE A 329 -3.05 -28.78 0.40
N LYS A 330 -3.42 -30.08 0.29
CA LYS A 330 -2.72 -31.15 1.00
C LYS A 330 -1.25 -31.26 0.57
N ALA A 331 -0.98 -31.13 -0.73
CA ALA A 331 0.40 -31.15 -1.24
C ALA A 331 1.24 -29.98 -0.68
N HIS A 332 0.64 -28.80 -0.50
CA HIS A 332 1.35 -27.62 -0.02
C HIS A 332 1.53 -27.58 1.51
N TYR A 333 0.50 -27.92 2.29
CA TYR A 333 0.51 -27.81 3.75
C TYR A 333 0.69 -29.14 4.50
N GLY A 334 0.73 -30.27 3.79
CA GLY A 334 0.81 -31.62 4.38
C GLY A 334 -0.47 -32.08 5.11
N ARG A 335 -1.51 -31.25 5.16
CA ARG A 335 -2.78 -31.50 5.86
C ARG A 335 -3.97 -31.21 4.96
N THR A 336 -5.08 -31.90 5.14
CA THR A 336 -6.30 -31.60 4.36
C THR A 336 -6.98 -30.31 4.84
N PRO A 337 -7.79 -29.66 3.98
CA PRO A 337 -8.61 -28.52 4.42
C PRO A 337 -9.49 -28.84 5.64
N SER A 338 -10.04 -30.05 5.69
CA SER A 338 -10.83 -30.55 6.82
C SER A 338 -10.02 -30.62 8.11
N ASP A 339 -8.77 -31.10 8.05
CA ASP A 339 -7.89 -31.21 9.23
C ASP A 339 -7.55 -29.85 9.82
N VAL A 340 -7.30 -28.84 8.96
CA VAL A 340 -7.00 -27.46 9.40
C VAL A 340 -8.21 -26.83 10.08
N ARG A 341 -9.40 -27.04 9.51
CA ARG A 341 -10.67 -26.58 10.09
C ARG A 341 -10.95 -27.23 11.46
N ALA A 342 -10.83 -28.55 11.54
CA ALA A 342 -11.09 -29.30 12.77
C ALA A 342 -10.16 -28.87 13.91
N ALA A 343 -8.87 -28.61 13.62
CA ALA A 343 -7.91 -28.13 14.62
C ALA A 343 -8.27 -26.74 15.17
N SER A 344 -8.87 -25.87 14.34
CA SER A 344 -9.30 -24.53 14.76
C SER A 344 -10.57 -24.57 15.60
N ALA A 345 -11.52 -25.46 15.29
CA ALA A 345 -12.71 -25.70 16.10
C ALA A 345 -12.37 -26.34 17.46
N GLY A 346 -11.40 -27.26 17.50
CA GLY A 346 -10.94 -27.92 18.73
C GLY A 346 -10.21 -26.97 19.70
N ALA A 347 -9.55 -25.93 19.20
CA ALA A 347 -8.89 -24.90 20.01
C ALA A 347 -9.89 -23.98 20.74
N VAL A 348 -11.08 -23.76 20.18
CA VAL A 348 -12.14 -22.96 20.81
C VAL A 348 -12.88 -23.79 21.87
N ALA A 349 -13.20 -25.04 21.58
CA ALA A 349 -13.87 -25.94 22.52
C ALA A 349 -13.05 -26.15 23.82
N SER A 350 -11.72 -26.17 23.72
CA SER A 350 -10.83 -26.33 24.89
C SER A 350 -10.65 -25.05 25.73
N VAL A 351 -11.03 -23.87 25.22
CA VAL A 351 -11.12 -22.63 26.01
C VAL A 351 -12.46 -22.53 26.74
N THR A 352 -13.56 -22.98 26.13
CA THR A 352 -14.90 -22.93 26.73
C THR A 352 -15.09 -23.96 27.86
N CYS A 353 -14.38 -25.10 27.81
CA CYS A 353 -14.49 -26.16 28.82
C CYS A 353 -13.69 -25.92 30.12
N ILE A 354 -12.95 -24.81 30.28
CA ILE A 354 -12.23 -24.49 31.53
C ILE A 354 -13.10 -23.70 32.52
N GLY A 355 -14.33 -23.31 32.15
CA GLY A 355 -15.21 -22.44 32.96
C GLY A 355 -16.37 -23.12 33.71
N ARG A 356 -16.48 -24.47 33.72
CA ARG A 356 -17.55 -25.16 34.47
C ARG A 356 -17.06 -26.46 35.09
N SER A 357 -16.42 -26.38 36.26
CA SER A 357 -16.41 -27.48 37.24
C SER A 357 -16.07 -26.92 38.63
N ALA A 358 -17.01 -27.10 39.57
CA ALA A 358 -16.99 -26.84 41.01
C ALA A 358 -16.96 -25.38 41.49
#